data_AF-A0AAD9VWL8-F1
#
_entry.id   AF-A0AAD9VWL8-F1
#
_cell.length_a   1.000
_cell.length_b   1.000
_cell.length_c   1.000
_cell.angle_alpha   90.00
_cell.angle_beta   90.00
_cell.angle_gamma   90.00
#
_symmetry.space_group_name_H-M   'P 1'
#
loop_
_entity.id
_entity.type
_entity.pdbx_description
1 polymer ?
#
loop_
_entity_poly.entity_id
_entity_poly.type
_entity_poly.pdbx_seq_one_letter_code
_entity_poly.pdbx_strand_id
1 'polypeptide(L)'
;MADTSSLRSTASLLGITSTILLSGFNISTSHLFVPLMYKLEKQTSARMFDRLYHDGLKVVVPLAATAITSFSYLSYTSSSSSSYSSAGVLGTSLARGPAFAVAAGLVTATLAWTAIVVMPVNQKLISIAREVGAKDKVSAGDVEALLRRWWWMNYVRGAGALVAGVLALAASL
;
A
#
# COMPACT_ATOMS: atom_id res chain seq x y z
N MET A 1 -14.32 31.47 -1.81
CA MET A 1 -13.02 30.95 -1.30
C MET A 1 -13.34 29.82 -0.35
N ALA A 2 -12.85 28.60 -0.59
CA ALA A 2 -13.02 27.51 0.39
C ALA A 2 -12.23 27.86 1.65
N ASP A 3 -12.85 27.68 2.82
CA ASP A 3 -12.18 27.93 4.08
C ASP A 3 -11.02 26.94 4.28
N THR A 4 -9.87 27.44 4.73
CA THR A 4 -8.64 26.66 4.96
C THR A 4 -8.85 25.54 5.99
N SER A 5 -9.82 25.72 6.90
CA SER A 5 -10.28 24.69 7.83
C SER A 5 -10.92 23.51 7.08
N SER A 6 -11.85 23.79 6.17
CA SER A 6 -12.56 22.78 5.37
C SER A 6 -11.59 21.99 4.49
N LEU A 7 -10.62 22.67 3.84
CA LEU A 7 -9.61 22.01 3.02
C LEU A 7 -8.75 21.01 3.82
N ARG A 8 -8.36 21.35 5.05
CA ARG A 8 -7.60 20.45 5.93
C ARG A 8 -8.42 19.24 6.38
N SER A 9 -9.70 19.44 6.70
CA SER A 9 -10.61 18.34 7.06
C SER A 9 -10.83 17.39 5.89
N THR A 10 -11.07 17.93 4.68
CA THR A 10 -11.23 17.11 3.47
C THR A 10 -9.95 16.35 3.15
N ALA A 11 -8.78 17.00 3.22
CA ALA A 11 -7.50 16.32 2.98
C ALA A 11 -7.26 15.19 3.99
N SER A 12 -7.56 15.43 5.28
CA SER A 12 -7.42 14.40 6.33
C SER A 12 -8.32 13.20 6.04
N LEU A 13 -9.60 13.45 5.75
CA LEU A 13 -10.57 12.41 5.44
C LEU A 13 -10.14 11.58 4.23
N LEU A 14 -9.74 12.23 3.13
CA LEU A 14 -9.31 11.56 1.91
C LEU A 14 -8.03 10.74 2.13
N GLY A 15 -7.04 11.29 2.82
CA GLY A 15 -5.77 10.61 3.06
C GLY A 15 -5.91 9.39 3.98
N ILE A 16 -6.65 9.54 5.08
CA ILE A 16 -6.93 8.46 6.04
C ILE A 16 -7.76 7.37 5.36
N THR A 17 -8.84 7.74 4.67
CA THR A 17 -9.69 6.75 3.97
C THR A 17 -8.90 6.00 2.90
N SER A 18 -8.09 6.71 2.12
CA SER A 18 -7.29 6.09 1.06
C SER A 18 -6.27 5.10 1.60
N THR A 19 -5.61 5.42 2.72
CA THR A 19 -4.62 4.50 3.34
C THR A 19 -5.25 3.31 4.03
N ILE A 20 -6.42 3.46 4.65
CA ILE A 20 -7.17 2.33 5.22
C ILE A 20 -7.66 1.40 4.12
N LEU A 21 -8.24 1.94 3.03
CA LEU A 21 -8.65 1.12 1.88
C LEU A 21 -7.46 0.42 1.21
N LEU A 22 -6.34 1.13 1.05
CA LEU A 22 -5.11 0.57 0.52
C LEU A 22 -4.59 -0.57 1.40
N SER A 23 -4.59 -0.39 2.73
CA SER A 23 -4.22 -1.44 3.68
C SER A 23 -5.13 -2.66 3.55
N GLY A 24 -6.45 -2.43 3.60
CA GLY A 24 -7.46 -3.48 3.48
C GLY A 24 -7.33 -4.26 2.18
N PHE A 25 -7.12 -3.57 1.05
CA PHE A 25 -6.90 -4.20 -0.25
C PHE A 25 -5.68 -5.12 -0.25
N ASN A 26 -4.53 -4.64 0.26
CA ASN A 26 -3.32 -5.45 0.33
C ASN A 26 -3.49 -6.66 1.26
N ILE A 27 -4.01 -6.45 2.48
CA ILE A 27 -4.19 -7.53 3.46
C ILE A 27 -5.20 -8.56 2.97
N SER A 28 -6.36 -8.13 2.46
CA SER A 28 -7.41 -9.04 1.96
C SER A 28 -6.92 -9.85 0.76
N THR A 29 -6.19 -9.23 -0.16
CA THR A 29 -5.60 -9.94 -1.30
C THR A 29 -4.65 -11.04 -0.82
N SER A 30 -3.77 -10.74 0.15
CA SER A 30 -2.89 -11.75 0.72
C SER A 30 -3.64 -12.82 1.51
N HIS A 31 -4.66 -12.47 2.28
CA HIS A 31 -5.33 -13.43 3.16
C HIS A 31 -6.34 -14.31 2.44
N LEU A 32 -7.11 -13.74 1.51
CA LEU A 32 -8.25 -14.40 0.88
C LEU A 32 -7.91 -14.93 -0.51
N PHE A 33 -7.10 -14.21 -1.29
CA PHE A 33 -6.95 -14.51 -2.71
C PHE A 33 -5.70 -15.36 -3.02
N VAL A 34 -4.54 -15.00 -2.46
CA VAL A 34 -3.30 -15.75 -2.72
C VAL A 34 -3.37 -17.22 -2.27
N PRO A 35 -3.97 -17.58 -1.11
CA PRO A 35 -4.04 -18.98 -0.69
C PRO A 35 -4.86 -19.88 -1.63
N LEU A 36 -5.83 -19.29 -2.35
CA LEU A 36 -6.60 -20.03 -3.36
C LEU A 36 -5.73 -20.42 -4.56
N MET A 37 -4.72 -19.60 -4.89
CA MET A 37 -3.81 -19.87 -6.01
C MET A 37 -2.85 -21.04 -5.75
N TYR A 38 -2.56 -21.38 -4.50
CA TYR A 38 -1.68 -22.50 -4.16
C TYR A 38 -2.27 -23.85 -4.59
N LYS A 39 -3.59 -23.94 -4.74
CA LYS A 39 -4.30 -25.17 -5.08
C LYS A 39 -4.54 -25.35 -6.58
N LEU A 40 -4.26 -24.32 -7.38
CA LEU A 40 -4.50 -24.32 -8.82
C LEU A 40 -3.29 -24.88 -9.59
N GLU A 41 -3.53 -25.29 -10.85
CA GLU A 41 -2.44 -25.60 -11.77
C GLU A 41 -1.53 -24.36 -11.92
N LYS A 42 -0.21 -24.56 -11.89
CA LYS A 42 0.82 -23.50 -11.88
C LYS A 42 0.58 -22.38 -12.89
N GLN A 43 0.29 -22.75 -14.13
CA GLN A 43 0.07 -21.80 -15.22
C GLN A 43 -1.22 -21.00 -15.01
N THR A 44 -2.25 -21.63 -14.44
CA THR A 44 -3.49 -20.97 -14.03
C THR A 44 -3.24 -20.02 -12.85
N SER A 45 -2.47 -20.44 -11.83
CA SER A 45 -2.08 -19.58 -10.71
C SER A 45 -1.33 -18.33 -11.17
N ALA A 46 -0.34 -18.50 -12.06
CA ALA A 46 0.44 -17.39 -12.62
C ALA A 46 -0.43 -16.43 -13.44
N ARG A 47 -1.35 -16.94 -14.27
CA ARG A 47 -2.30 -16.11 -15.02
C ARG A 47 -3.29 -15.37 -14.12
N MET A 48 -3.76 -16.02 -13.05
CA MET A 48 -4.62 -15.37 -12.06
C MET A 48 -3.86 -14.26 -11.33
N PHE A 49 -2.59 -14.49 -11.02
CA PHE A 49 -1.71 -13.47 -10.45
C PHE A 49 -1.46 -12.30 -11.43
N ASP A 50 -1.21 -12.56 -12.71
CA ASP A 50 -1.00 -11.51 -13.72
C ASP A 50 -2.21 -10.57 -13.81
N ARG A 51 -3.43 -11.11 -13.79
CA ARG A 51 -4.67 -10.32 -13.73
C ARG A 51 -4.77 -9.53 -12.42
N LEU A 52 -4.57 -10.20 -11.28
CA LEU A 52 -4.57 -9.55 -9.97
C LEU A 52 -3.60 -8.37 -9.91
N TYR A 53 -2.40 -8.53 -10.45
CA TYR A 53 -1.39 -7.48 -10.47
C TYR A 53 -1.86 -6.27 -11.29
N HIS A 54 -2.32 -6.47 -12.52
CA HIS A 54 -2.74 -5.37 -13.38
C HIS A 54 -4.03 -4.69 -12.90
N ASP A 55 -4.99 -5.46 -12.38
CA ASP A 55 -6.22 -4.89 -11.83
C ASP A 55 -5.96 -4.21 -10.47
N GLY A 56 -5.09 -4.80 -9.65
CA GLY A 56 -4.67 -4.21 -8.38
C GLY A 56 -3.95 -2.88 -8.56
N LEU A 57 -3.11 -2.71 -9.58
CA LEU A 57 -2.46 -1.43 -9.88
C LEU A 57 -3.46 -0.30 -10.11
N LYS A 58 -4.61 -0.59 -10.76
CA LYS A 58 -5.67 0.40 -11.03
C LYS A 58 -6.34 0.90 -9.75
N VAL A 59 -6.24 0.15 -8.65
CA VAL A 59 -6.79 0.52 -7.33
C VAL A 59 -5.70 1.12 -6.44
N VAL A 60 -4.55 0.44 -6.34
CA VAL A 60 -3.46 0.81 -5.43
C VAL A 60 -2.83 2.15 -5.79
N VAL A 61 -2.58 2.42 -7.08
CA VAL A 61 -1.87 3.63 -7.50
C VAL A 61 -2.70 4.90 -7.22
N PRO A 62 -3.99 5.00 -7.59
CA PRO A 62 -4.80 6.18 -7.26
C PRO A 62 -4.97 6.41 -5.76
N LEU A 63 -5.16 5.34 -4.97
CA LEU A 63 -5.27 5.45 -3.51
C LEU A 63 -3.98 5.95 -2.88
N ALA A 64 -2.83 5.40 -3.30
CA ALA A 64 -1.53 5.84 -2.80
C ALA A 64 -1.24 7.30 -3.20
N ALA A 65 -1.53 7.70 -4.45
CA ALA A 65 -1.36 9.08 -4.91
C ALA A 65 -2.24 10.06 -4.12
N THR A 66 -3.50 9.69 -3.86
CA THR A 66 -4.43 10.49 -3.04
C THR A 66 -3.88 10.65 -1.62
N ALA A 67 -3.47 9.54 -0.98
CA ALA A 67 -2.90 9.57 0.36
C ALA A 67 -1.64 10.44 0.45
N ILE A 68 -0.68 10.26 -0.47
CA ILE A 68 0.57 11.03 -0.49
C ILE A 68 0.28 12.53 -0.65
N THR A 69 -0.60 12.88 -1.59
CA THR A 69 -0.97 14.29 -1.84
C THR A 69 -1.63 14.92 -0.63
N SER A 70 -2.61 14.22 -0.04
CA SER A 70 -3.33 14.67 1.16
C SER A 70 -2.39 14.88 2.35
N PHE A 71 -1.54 13.90 2.67
CA PHE A 71 -0.63 13.98 3.81
C PHE A 71 0.49 15.01 3.60
N SER A 72 1.00 15.15 2.37
CA SER A 72 1.98 16.19 2.05
C SER A 72 1.38 17.59 2.23
N TYR A 73 0.14 17.80 1.77
CA TYR A 73 -0.58 19.06 1.98
C TYR A 73 -0.82 19.35 3.47
N LEU A 74 -1.24 18.35 4.26
CA LEU A 74 -1.45 18.50 5.69
C LEU A 74 -0.14 18.78 6.44
N SER A 75 0.95 18.13 6.06
CA SER A 75 2.28 18.41 6.60
C SER A 75 2.66 19.88 6.36
N TYR A 76 2.54 20.34 5.11
CA TYR A 76 2.91 21.71 4.73
C TYR A 76 2.08 22.76 5.48
N THR A 77 0.77 22.58 5.56
CA THR A 77 -0.14 23.53 6.22
C THR A 77 -0.06 23.49 7.75
N SER A 78 0.28 22.35 8.33
CA SER A 78 0.47 22.21 9.78
C SER A 78 1.75 22.90 10.27
N SER A 79 2.81 22.92 9.46
CA SER A 79 4.06 23.64 9.78
C SER A 79 3.89 25.17 9.79
N SER A 80 2.88 25.71 9.10
CA SER A 80 2.61 27.15 9.05
C SER A 80 1.72 27.64 10.21
N SER A 81 1.18 26.72 11.02
CA SER A 81 0.31 27.04 12.15
C SER A 81 1.14 27.06 13.43
N SER A 82 1.34 28.22 14.06
CA SER A 82 2.11 28.40 15.30
C SER A 82 1.54 27.69 16.55
N SER A 83 0.48 26.89 16.39
CA SER A 83 -0.11 26.09 17.46
C SER A 83 0.54 24.71 17.48
N TYR A 84 1.54 24.54 18.35
CA TYR A 84 2.16 23.26 18.69
C TYR A 84 1.16 22.37 19.45
N SER A 85 0.10 21.94 18.78
CA SER A 85 -0.73 20.84 19.30
C SER A 85 0.02 19.54 19.04
N SER A 86 0.47 18.90 20.12
CA SER A 86 1.04 17.57 20.10
C SER A 86 -0.05 16.53 19.85
N ALA A 87 0.15 15.69 18.84
CA ALA A 87 -0.65 14.49 18.65
C ALA A 87 -0.06 13.36 19.51
N GLY A 88 -0.88 12.73 20.33
CA GLY A 88 -0.51 11.52 21.05
C GLY A 88 -0.46 10.35 20.09
N VAL A 89 0.74 9.91 19.72
CA VAL A 89 0.96 8.74 18.87
C VAL A 89 1.65 7.68 19.71
N LEU A 90 0.93 6.60 20.04
CA LEU A 90 1.50 5.43 20.73
C LEU A 90 2.27 5.78 22.03
N GLY A 91 1.76 6.75 22.81
CA GLY A 91 2.41 7.22 24.04
C GLY A 91 3.54 8.23 23.84
N THR A 92 3.82 8.63 22.59
CA THR A 92 4.79 9.69 22.26
C THR A 92 4.07 10.93 21.72
N SER A 93 4.54 12.10 22.12
CA SER A 93 4.03 13.39 21.64
C SER A 93 4.75 13.74 20.34
N LEU A 94 4.08 13.61 19.20
CA LEU A 94 4.60 14.05 17.91
C LEU A 94 3.88 15.31 17.46
N ALA A 95 4.61 16.31 16.98
CA ALA A 95 3.98 17.47 16.34
C ALA A 95 3.21 17.03 15.08
N ARG A 96 2.04 17.65 14.84
CA ARG A 96 1.13 17.30 13.73
C ARG A 96 1.80 17.30 12.36
N GLY A 97 2.60 18.34 12.04
CA GLY A 97 3.29 18.46 10.76
C GLY A 97 4.23 17.27 10.47
N PRO A 98 5.21 16.99 11.35
CA PRO A 98 6.06 15.81 11.23
C PRO A 98 5.30 14.48 11.15
N ALA A 99 4.18 14.32 11.86
CA ALA A 99 3.38 13.10 11.79
C ALA A 99 2.79 12.87 10.38
N PHE A 100 2.26 13.91 9.74
CA PHE A 100 1.79 13.83 8.36
C PHE A 100 2.94 13.64 7.36
N ALA A 101 4.11 14.25 7.60
CA ALA A 101 5.29 14.02 6.77
C ALA A 101 5.74 12.55 6.82
N VAL A 102 5.79 11.96 8.01
CA VAL A 102 6.10 10.54 8.19
C VAL A 102 5.04 9.66 7.56
N ALA A 103 3.74 10.00 7.66
CA ALA A 103 2.67 9.25 7.00
C ALA A 103 2.82 9.27 5.46
N ALA A 104 3.09 10.44 4.87
CA ALA A 104 3.36 10.58 3.43
C ALA A 104 4.61 9.79 3.02
N GLY A 105 5.67 9.88 3.82
CA GLY A 105 6.92 9.15 3.64
C GLY A 105 6.72 7.63 3.68
N LEU A 106 5.92 7.12 4.62
CA LEU A 106 5.59 5.69 4.71
C LEU A 106 4.90 5.18 3.45
N VAL A 107 3.85 5.87 2.98
CA VAL A 107 3.15 5.47 1.75
C VAL A 107 4.10 5.53 0.55
N THR A 108 4.93 6.58 0.44
CA THR A 108 5.92 6.71 -0.64
C THR A 108 6.98 5.61 -0.59
N ALA A 109 7.49 5.29 0.60
CA ALA A 109 8.47 4.24 0.82
C ALA A 109 7.90 2.86 0.44
N THR A 110 6.60 2.59 0.69
CA THR A 110 5.99 1.34 0.23
C THR A 110 5.95 1.19 -1.29
N LEU A 111 5.77 2.30 -2.03
CA LEU A 111 5.85 2.29 -3.50
C LEU A 111 7.28 2.06 -3.99
N ALA A 112 8.26 2.76 -3.39
CA ALA A 112 9.67 2.56 -3.71
C ALA A 112 10.12 1.11 -3.42
N TRP A 113 9.74 0.57 -2.26
CA TRP A 113 9.94 -0.83 -1.90
C TRP A 113 9.30 -1.79 -2.92
N THR A 114 8.10 -1.47 -3.39
CA THR A 114 7.43 -2.26 -4.43
C THR A 114 8.26 -2.30 -5.71
N ALA A 115 8.74 -1.15 -6.17
CA ALA A 115 9.52 -1.04 -7.40
C ALA A 115 10.86 -1.79 -7.31
N ILE A 116 11.52 -1.77 -6.15
CA ILE A 116 12.86 -2.34 -5.98
C ILE A 116 12.81 -3.83 -5.62
N VAL A 117 11.98 -4.20 -4.64
CA VAL A 117 12.04 -5.54 -4.01
C VAL A 117 10.92 -6.46 -4.47
N VAL A 118 9.71 -5.92 -4.69
CA VAL A 118 8.55 -6.73 -5.07
C VAL A 118 8.51 -6.97 -6.59
N MET A 119 8.96 -5.99 -7.38
CA MET A 119 8.92 -6.04 -8.84
C MET A 119 9.62 -7.27 -9.45
N PRO A 120 10.81 -7.72 -8.99
CA PRO A 120 11.43 -8.93 -9.53
C PRO A 120 10.58 -10.18 -9.36
N VAL A 121 9.84 -10.29 -8.24
CA VAL A 121 8.92 -11.42 -8.00
C VAL A 121 7.69 -11.30 -8.91
N ASN A 122 7.12 -10.09 -9.05
CA ASN A 122 6.01 -9.84 -9.97
C ASN A 122 6.39 -10.22 -11.40
N GLN A 123 7.55 -9.77 -11.88
CA GLN A 123 8.02 -10.02 -13.24
C GLN A 123 8.20 -11.52 -13.52
N LYS A 124 8.74 -12.29 -12.55
CA LYS A 124 8.85 -13.74 -12.68
C LYS A 124 7.49 -14.43 -12.75
N LEU A 125 6.52 -14.05 -11.92
CA LEU A 125 5.17 -14.62 -11.98
C LEU A 125 4.46 -14.26 -13.29
N ILE A 126 4.62 -13.02 -13.76
CA ILE A 126 4.05 -12.54 -15.03
C ILE A 126 4.71 -13.24 -16.23
N SER A 127 6.03 -13.46 -16.20
CA SER A 127 6.71 -14.18 -17.29
C SER A 127 6.19 -15.62 -17.40
N ILE A 128 6.01 -16.32 -16.27
CA ILE A 128 5.43 -17.66 -16.22
C ILE A 128 3.98 -17.66 -16.74
N ALA A 129 3.20 -16.61 -16.44
CA ALA A 129 1.83 -16.47 -16.93
C ALA A 129 1.74 -16.35 -18.47
N ARG A 130 2.73 -15.69 -19.07
CA ARG A 130 2.81 -15.39 -20.51
C ARG A 130 3.52 -16.45 -21.33
N GLU A 131 4.28 -17.33 -20.70
CA GLU A 131 4.97 -18.42 -21.39
C GLU A 131 3.96 -19.46 -21.89
N VAL A 132 3.90 -19.65 -23.22
CA VAL A 132 3.03 -20.64 -23.87
C VAL A 132 3.81 -21.95 -23.99
N GLY A 133 3.30 -23.04 -23.42
CA GLY A 133 3.93 -24.37 -23.51
C GLY A 133 5.00 -24.69 -22.46
N ALA A 134 5.23 -23.83 -21.46
CA ALA A 134 6.27 -24.02 -20.44
C ALA A 134 5.94 -25.04 -19.33
N LYS A 135 4.95 -25.92 -19.54
CA LYS A 135 4.51 -26.91 -18.55
C LYS A 135 5.67 -27.79 -18.02
N ASP A 136 6.71 -27.97 -18.84
CA ASP A 136 7.86 -28.83 -18.53
C ASP A 136 9.09 -28.08 -17.97
N LYS A 137 9.16 -26.75 -18.06
CA LYS A 137 10.33 -25.97 -17.60
C LYS A 137 10.18 -25.31 -16.24
N VAL A 138 8.94 -25.20 -15.74
CA VAL A 138 8.65 -24.51 -14.46
C VAL A 138 8.36 -25.54 -13.36
N SER A 139 9.29 -25.67 -12.40
CA SER A 139 9.09 -26.55 -11.24
C SER A 139 7.88 -26.10 -10.42
N ALA A 140 7.13 -27.06 -9.87
CA ALA A 140 5.95 -26.79 -9.03
C ALA A 140 6.31 -25.95 -7.79
N GLY A 141 7.49 -26.21 -7.22
CA GLY A 141 7.98 -25.47 -6.07
C GLY A 141 8.25 -24.00 -6.36
N ASP A 142 8.54 -23.63 -7.61
CA ASP A 142 8.98 -22.28 -7.95
C ASP A 142 7.82 -21.27 -7.92
N VAL A 143 6.65 -21.64 -8.46
CA VAL A 143 5.47 -20.73 -8.49
C VAL A 143 4.91 -20.54 -7.09
N GLU A 144 4.75 -21.63 -6.33
CA GLU A 144 4.24 -21.52 -4.96
C GLU A 144 5.20 -20.72 -4.06
N ALA A 145 6.51 -20.96 -4.16
CA ALA A 145 7.50 -20.19 -3.40
C ALA A 145 7.46 -18.70 -3.76
N LEU A 146 7.31 -18.35 -5.05
CA LEU A 146 7.15 -16.97 -5.50
C LEU A 146 5.87 -16.34 -4.94
N LEU A 147 4.74 -17.06 -4.97
CA LEU A 147 3.47 -16.58 -4.43
C LEU A 147 3.53 -16.40 -2.90
N ARG A 148 4.17 -17.32 -2.16
CA ARG A 148 4.37 -17.20 -0.71
C ARG A 148 5.29 -16.04 -0.35
N ARG A 149 6.33 -15.80 -1.14
CA ARG A 149 7.20 -14.64 -0.97
C ARG A 149 6.42 -13.35 -1.24
N TRP A 150 5.63 -13.32 -2.31
CA TRP A 150 4.77 -12.18 -2.64
C TRP A 150 3.74 -11.90 -1.55
N TRP A 151 3.09 -12.95 -1.05
CA TRP A 151 2.09 -12.90 0.03
C TRP A 151 2.60 -12.11 1.23
N TRP A 152 3.81 -12.45 1.71
CA TRP A 152 4.44 -11.77 2.83
C TRP A 152 4.77 -10.31 2.51
N MET A 153 5.39 -10.05 1.35
CA MET A 153 5.72 -8.68 0.93
C MET A 153 4.48 -7.80 0.79
N ASN A 154 3.38 -8.37 0.34
CA ASN A 154 2.11 -7.68 0.19
C ASN A 154 1.44 -7.39 1.54
N TYR A 155 1.60 -8.29 2.52
CA TYR A 155 1.23 -8.02 3.91
C TYR A 155 1.99 -6.82 4.50
N VAL A 156 3.31 -6.75 4.26
CA VAL A 156 4.14 -5.63 4.70
C VAL A 156 3.63 -4.31 4.10
N ARG A 157 3.23 -4.29 2.82
CA ARG A 157 2.62 -3.12 2.17
C ARG A 157 1.31 -2.70 2.86
N GLY A 158 0.45 -3.68 3.16
CA GLY A 158 -0.80 -3.43 3.87
C GLY A 158 -0.57 -2.88 5.28
N ALA A 159 0.34 -3.48 6.04
CA ALA A 159 0.71 -3.01 7.37
C ALA A 159 1.30 -1.59 7.34
N GLY A 160 2.19 -1.29 6.40
CA GLY A 160 2.76 0.05 6.23
C GLY A 160 1.70 1.11 5.94
N ALA A 161 0.73 0.81 5.06
CA ALA A 161 -0.40 1.69 4.80
C ALA A 161 -1.30 1.89 6.03
N LEU A 162 -1.51 0.83 6.83
CA LEU A 162 -2.28 0.93 8.07
C LEU A 162 -1.59 1.85 9.09
N VAL A 163 -0.29 1.68 9.29
CA VAL A 163 0.51 2.51 10.20
C VAL A 163 0.44 3.99 9.76
N ALA A 164 0.57 4.25 8.46
CA ALA A 164 0.41 5.61 7.93
C ALA A 164 -0.98 6.20 8.22
N GLY A 165 -2.04 5.40 8.03
CA GLY A 165 -3.42 5.82 8.32
C GLY A 165 -3.68 6.09 9.80
N VAL A 166 -3.19 5.22 10.70
CA VAL A 166 -3.31 5.39 12.16
C VAL A 166 -2.53 6.62 12.63
N LEU A 167 -1.33 6.83 12.10
CA LEU A 167 -0.51 8.00 12.41
C LEU A 167 -1.21 9.29 11.97
N ALA A 168 -1.74 9.33 10.75
CA ALA A 168 -2.47 10.46 10.24
C ALA A 168 -3.76 10.72 11.04
N LEU A 169 -4.49 9.66 11.40
CA LEU A 169 -5.69 9.77 12.25
C LEU A 169 -5.34 10.39 13.61
N ALA A 170 -4.30 9.89 14.29
CA ALA A 170 -3.85 10.44 15.57
C ALA A 170 -3.44 11.92 15.44
N ALA A 171 -2.85 12.32 14.31
CA ALA A 171 -2.48 13.70 14.04
C ALA A 171 -3.67 14.62 13.72
N SER A 172 -4.77 14.04 13.22
CA SER A 172 -6.01 14.75 12.89
C SER A 172 -6.96 14.94 14.09
N LEU A 173 -6.75 14.21 15.19
CA LEU A 173 -7.46 14.38 16.46
C LEU A 173 -6.83 15.53 17.29
#